data_AF-A0A2A5BT24-F1
#
_entry.id   AF-A0A2A5BT24-F1
#
_cell.length_a   1.000
_cell.length_b   1.000
_cell.length_c   1.000
_cell.angle_alpha   90.00
_cell.angle_beta   90.00
_cell.angle_gamma   90.00
#
_symmetry.space_group_name_H-M   'P 1'
#
loop_
_entity.id
_entity.type
_entity.pdbx_description
1 polymer ?
#
loop_
_entity_poly.entity_id
_entity_poly.type
_entity_poly.pdbx_seq_one_letter_code
_entity_poly.pdbx_strand_id
1 'polypeptide(L)'
;MFKITTNLFKYAIMAIVALSWIITGQLANAQSFDLDKKRKKVTSRTTISYANTDHLPKLDVIIPVFNPNIPTKDKGGVWPEVRRAEANRFALMMKQALERSEAFGAVRVTPDDSGFGELYVHGKILKANGEDIQLEIVVNDIRGRKKRLFKKKKFKYRVQGSFHKSPRTKGTDAYTPIFDKIAVEIVKKLSRKKAKDLNKLPAITQMRFAKMFGPEYFGKYTKVKKGSYRLVSLPSDNDPLYDKIRIMRIQEQLFVDALQPHYETFASTMNPHYFSWQKNALPIAKEYRKAKKAALFKTLGGIAIAAAGVATGDKTATTAGLVIGGGLIFSSIGDYRAKSESSKVLDEMGETLNLDMGTQVVEFEGVQTQLVGDAVEQFHGYRQHLMEIYEKEATPDVIISNLSYGKTGYDG
;
A
#
# COMPACT_ATOMS: atom_id res chain seq x y z
N MET A 1 34.28 47.28 1.93
CA MET A 1 33.93 46.24 0.92
C MET A 1 33.02 45.13 1.49
N PHE A 2 32.10 45.45 2.41
CA PHE A 2 31.28 44.45 3.14
C PHE A 2 29.81 44.86 3.32
N LYS A 3 29.25 45.59 2.35
CA LYS A 3 27.82 46.02 2.36
C LYS A 3 27.06 45.78 1.04
N ILE A 4 27.69 45.13 0.05
CA ILE A 4 27.08 44.90 -1.27
C ILE A 4 26.58 43.45 -1.42
N THR A 5 27.07 42.51 -0.60
CA THR A 5 26.72 41.08 -0.71
C THR A 5 25.43 40.68 0.00
N THR A 6 24.91 41.47 0.94
CA THR A 6 23.70 41.16 1.71
C THR A 6 22.40 41.50 0.98
N ASN A 7 22.42 42.40 -0.01
CA ASN A 7 21.21 42.75 -0.76
C ASN A 7 20.93 41.78 -1.92
N LEU A 8 21.96 41.28 -2.60
CA LEU A 8 21.78 40.29 -3.67
C LEU A 8 21.16 38.97 -3.17
N PHE A 9 21.47 38.55 -1.94
CA PHE A 9 20.91 37.33 -1.36
C PHE A 9 19.42 37.47 -0.99
N LYS A 10 18.99 38.67 -0.56
CA LYS A 10 17.58 38.93 -0.25
C LYS A 10 16.69 38.98 -1.50
N TYR A 11 17.21 39.53 -2.61
CA TYR A 11 16.47 39.55 -3.88
C TYR A 11 16.40 38.16 -4.54
N ALA A 12 17.43 37.31 -4.38
CA ALA A 12 17.40 35.93 -4.87
C ALA A 12 16.37 35.06 -4.11
N ILE A 13 16.25 35.23 -2.79
CA ILE A 13 15.27 34.48 -1.98
C ILE A 13 13.83 34.96 -2.25
N MET A 14 13.61 36.27 -2.42
CA MET A 14 12.30 36.81 -2.79
C MET A 14 11.85 36.38 -4.20
N ALA A 15 12.77 36.24 -5.16
CA ALA A 15 12.44 35.77 -6.51
C ALA A 15 12.03 34.28 -6.53
N ILE A 16 12.62 33.43 -5.68
CA ILE A 16 12.28 32.00 -5.58
C ILE A 16 10.91 31.78 -4.89
N VAL A 17 10.55 32.63 -3.92
CA VAL A 17 9.23 32.58 -3.27
C VAL A 17 8.13 33.12 -4.18
N ALA A 18 8.40 34.16 -4.99
CA ALA A 18 7.43 34.69 -5.95
C ALA A 18 7.19 33.77 -7.16
N LEU A 19 8.20 33.03 -7.63
CA LEU A 19 8.04 32.03 -8.69
C LEU A 19 7.28 30.77 -8.22
N SER A 20 7.30 30.45 -6.92
CA SER A 20 6.51 29.33 -6.36
C SER A 20 5.01 29.61 -6.27
N TRP A 21 4.59 30.88 -6.15
CA TRP A 21 3.16 31.25 -6.08
C TRP A 21 2.49 31.40 -7.45
N ILE A 22 3.26 31.69 -8.51
CA ILE A 22 2.70 31.80 -9.87
C ILE A 22 2.52 30.42 -10.52
N ILE A 23 3.35 29.43 -10.17
CA ILE A 23 3.23 28.06 -10.70
C ILE A 23 2.08 27.28 -10.01
N THR A 24 1.79 27.53 -8.73
CA THR A 24 0.68 26.86 -8.03
C THR A 24 -0.71 27.34 -8.47
N GLY A 25 -0.85 28.59 -8.92
CA GLY A 25 -2.14 29.13 -9.39
C GLY A 25 -2.59 28.62 -10.76
N GLN A 26 -1.66 28.27 -11.66
CA GLN A 26 -1.99 27.79 -13.02
C GLN A 26 -2.01 26.27 -13.18
N LEU A 27 -1.34 25.49 -12.32
CA LEU A 27 -1.45 24.02 -12.35
C LEU A 27 -2.78 23.49 -11.80
N ALA A 28 -3.39 24.17 -10.81
CA ALA A 28 -4.61 23.69 -10.17
C ALA A 28 -5.86 23.73 -11.09
N ASN A 29 -5.92 24.66 -12.06
CA ASN A 29 -7.07 24.81 -12.95
C ASN A 29 -6.96 24.01 -14.27
N ALA A 30 -5.75 23.68 -14.73
CA ALA A 30 -5.56 22.86 -15.93
C ALA A 30 -5.73 21.36 -15.64
N GLN A 31 -5.39 20.89 -14.43
CA GLN A 31 -5.53 19.49 -14.05
C GLN A 31 -6.98 19.08 -13.77
N SER A 32 -7.82 19.98 -13.25
CA SER A 32 -9.22 19.66 -12.93
C SER A 32 -10.10 19.44 -14.16
N PHE A 33 -9.85 20.15 -15.26
CA PHE A 33 -10.65 20.07 -16.49
C PHE A 33 -10.33 18.85 -17.37
N ASP A 34 -9.07 18.36 -17.38
CA ASP A 34 -8.66 17.18 -18.17
C ASP A 34 -9.00 15.85 -17.46
N LEU A 35 -8.98 15.82 -16.13
CA LEU A 35 -9.35 14.63 -15.35
C LEU A 35 -10.82 14.24 -15.53
N ASP A 36 -11.72 15.21 -15.61
CA ASP A 36 -13.16 14.95 -15.73
C ASP A 36 -13.55 14.50 -17.15
N LYS A 37 -12.84 14.99 -18.18
CA LYS A 37 -12.97 14.54 -19.58
C LYS A 37 -12.38 13.13 -19.78
N LYS A 38 -11.26 12.80 -19.13
CA LYS A 38 -10.71 11.43 -19.11
C LYS A 38 -11.58 10.46 -18.32
N ARG A 39 -12.24 10.88 -17.24
CA ARG A 39 -13.22 10.06 -16.50
C ARG A 39 -14.41 9.66 -17.36
N LYS A 40 -14.95 10.56 -18.20
CA LYS A 40 -16.12 10.28 -19.04
C LYS A 40 -15.86 9.34 -20.23
N LYS A 41 -14.61 9.17 -20.68
CA LYS A 41 -14.30 8.40 -21.90
C LYS A 41 -13.98 6.90 -21.66
N VAL A 42 -13.94 6.44 -20.40
CA VAL A 42 -13.52 5.06 -20.04
C VAL A 42 -14.68 4.18 -19.53
N THR A 43 -15.89 4.71 -19.40
CA THR A 43 -17.05 3.98 -18.85
C THR A 43 -17.83 3.20 -19.91
N SER A 44 -17.23 2.12 -20.42
CA SER A 44 -17.99 0.92 -20.80
C SER A 44 -17.52 -0.25 -19.92
N ARG A 45 -17.69 -0.10 -18.60
CA ARG A 45 -17.42 -1.15 -17.61
C ARG A 45 -18.76 -1.65 -17.07
N THR A 46 -18.93 -2.97 -17.07
CA THR A 46 -19.90 -3.68 -16.22
C THR A 46 -20.00 -2.99 -14.87
N THR A 47 -21.17 -2.46 -14.51
CA THR A 47 -21.37 -1.81 -13.21
C THR A 47 -21.15 -2.84 -12.11
N ILE A 48 -20.06 -2.71 -11.36
CA ILE A 48 -19.80 -3.57 -10.21
C ILE A 48 -20.83 -3.21 -9.13
N SER A 49 -21.66 -4.18 -8.75
CA SER A 49 -22.66 -3.98 -7.69
C SER A 49 -22.03 -4.26 -6.32
N TYR A 50 -22.11 -3.27 -5.43
CA TYR A 50 -21.68 -3.38 -4.04
C TYR A 50 -22.90 -3.50 -3.11
N ALA A 51 -22.71 -4.11 -1.93
CA ALA A 51 -23.75 -4.14 -0.91
C ALA A 51 -24.01 -2.73 -0.35
N ASN A 52 -25.26 -2.37 -0.06
CA ASN A 52 -25.59 -1.08 0.53
C ASN A 52 -24.92 -0.92 1.91
N THR A 53 -24.23 0.21 2.10
CA THR A 53 -23.55 0.59 3.35
C THR A 53 -23.93 1.98 3.84
N ASP A 54 -25.02 2.59 3.34
CA ASP A 54 -25.38 3.99 3.64
C ASP A 54 -25.71 4.21 5.12
N HIS A 55 -26.18 3.15 5.79
CA HIS A 55 -26.48 3.13 7.22
C HIS A 55 -25.24 2.97 8.12
N LEU A 56 -24.04 2.82 7.54
CA LEU A 56 -22.79 2.62 8.27
C LEU A 56 -21.93 3.88 8.25
N PRO A 57 -21.09 4.11 9.29
CA PRO A 57 -20.09 5.16 9.21
C PRO A 57 -19.09 4.85 8.10
N LYS A 58 -18.64 5.90 7.40
CA LYS A 58 -17.49 5.82 6.50
C LYS A 58 -16.22 5.71 7.34
N LEU A 59 -15.53 4.58 7.20
CA LEU A 59 -14.32 4.26 7.94
C LEU A 59 -13.09 4.54 7.07
N ASP A 60 -12.03 5.11 7.65
CA ASP A 60 -10.77 5.24 6.92
C ASP A 60 -10.05 3.89 6.84
N VAL A 61 -9.41 3.66 5.70
CA VAL A 61 -8.74 2.41 5.37
C VAL A 61 -7.28 2.66 5.11
N ILE A 62 -6.44 1.91 5.83
CA ILE A 62 -5.00 1.85 5.64
C ILE A 62 -4.65 0.58 4.87
N ILE A 63 -3.87 0.74 3.80
CA ILE A 63 -3.36 -0.33 2.96
C ILE A 63 -1.84 -0.27 2.97
N PRO A 64 -1.19 -0.97 3.91
CA PRO A 64 0.26 -1.10 3.87
C PRO A 64 0.71 -1.70 2.54
N VAL A 65 1.89 -1.30 2.06
CA VAL A 65 2.56 -1.96 0.94
C VAL A 65 2.49 -3.48 1.11
N PHE A 66 2.07 -4.19 0.05
CA PHE A 66 1.80 -5.61 0.17
C PHE A 66 3.07 -6.40 0.51
N ASN A 67 2.93 -7.52 1.20
CA ASN A 67 4.05 -8.42 1.40
C ASN A 67 4.38 -9.14 0.07
N PRO A 68 5.60 -8.95 -0.49
CA PRO A 68 5.98 -9.50 -1.79
C PRO A 68 6.19 -11.03 -1.74
N ASN A 69 6.41 -11.59 -0.55
CA ASN A 69 6.57 -13.02 -0.30
C ASN A 69 7.62 -13.67 -1.21
N ILE A 70 8.80 -13.05 -1.27
CA ILE A 70 9.92 -13.50 -2.08
C ILE A 70 10.57 -14.68 -1.34
N PRO A 71 10.69 -15.86 -1.98
CA PRO A 71 11.38 -17.00 -1.38
C PRO A 71 12.88 -16.70 -1.18
N THR A 72 13.48 -17.22 -0.10
CA THR A 72 14.91 -17.05 0.20
C THR A 72 15.85 -17.84 -0.72
N LYS A 73 15.32 -18.74 -1.54
CA LYS A 73 16.04 -19.48 -2.58
C LYS A 73 15.29 -19.32 -3.89
N ASP A 74 16.00 -19.16 -5.00
CA ASP A 74 15.40 -19.13 -6.34
C ASP A 74 14.67 -20.45 -6.63
N LYS A 75 13.40 -20.48 -6.26
CA LYS A 75 12.50 -21.62 -6.43
C LYS A 75 11.29 -21.15 -7.21
N GLY A 76 11.25 -21.51 -8.50
CA GLY A 76 10.03 -21.46 -9.30
C GLY A 76 9.83 -20.23 -10.18
N GLY A 77 10.90 -19.58 -10.64
CA GLY A 77 10.81 -18.52 -11.66
C GLY A 77 10.09 -17.25 -11.19
N VAL A 78 10.15 -16.96 -9.89
CA VAL A 78 9.71 -15.67 -9.34
C VAL A 78 10.83 -14.68 -9.58
N TRP A 79 10.54 -13.60 -10.30
CA TRP A 79 11.46 -12.49 -10.49
C TRP A 79 11.35 -11.53 -9.29
N PRO A 80 12.36 -11.45 -8.41
CA PRO A 80 12.26 -10.73 -7.14
C PRO A 80 11.97 -9.23 -7.30
N GLU A 81 12.61 -8.57 -8.26
CA GLU A 81 12.46 -7.14 -8.53
C GLU A 81 11.02 -6.81 -8.96
N VAL A 82 10.50 -7.54 -9.95
CA VAL A 82 9.09 -7.42 -10.35
C VAL A 82 8.17 -7.69 -9.17
N ARG A 83 8.48 -8.66 -8.31
CA ARG A 83 7.65 -8.98 -7.15
C ARG A 83 7.65 -7.88 -6.07
N ARG A 84 8.77 -7.16 -5.89
CA ARG A 84 8.85 -5.97 -5.02
C ARG A 84 8.03 -4.83 -5.59
N ALA A 85 8.18 -4.56 -6.88
CA ALA A 85 7.39 -3.52 -7.56
C ALA A 85 5.88 -3.85 -7.57
N GLU A 86 5.51 -5.12 -7.73
CA GLU A 86 4.13 -5.60 -7.60
C GLU A 86 3.52 -5.29 -6.23
N ALA A 87 4.31 -5.25 -5.15
CA ALA A 87 3.79 -4.97 -3.82
C ALA A 87 3.21 -3.54 -3.70
N ASN A 88 3.96 -2.54 -4.15
CA ASN A 88 3.51 -1.14 -4.20
C ASN A 88 2.32 -0.99 -5.15
N ARG A 89 2.46 -1.54 -6.37
CA ARG A 89 1.43 -1.49 -7.40
C ARG A 89 0.11 -2.11 -6.94
N PHE A 90 0.15 -3.28 -6.31
CA PHE A 90 -1.05 -3.97 -5.85
C PHE A 90 -1.71 -3.30 -4.65
N ALA A 91 -0.94 -2.64 -3.77
CA ALA A 91 -1.51 -1.80 -2.73
C ALA A 91 -2.31 -0.63 -3.34
N LEU A 92 -1.77 0.04 -4.36
CA LEU A 92 -2.49 1.10 -5.09
C LEU A 92 -3.74 0.56 -5.81
N MET A 93 -3.64 -0.59 -6.48
CA MET A 93 -4.81 -1.20 -7.13
C MET A 93 -5.91 -1.55 -6.11
N MET A 94 -5.54 -1.97 -4.90
CA MET A 94 -6.48 -2.22 -3.82
C MET A 94 -7.11 -0.91 -3.32
N LYS A 95 -6.32 0.17 -3.17
CA LYS A 95 -6.83 1.51 -2.85
C LYS A 95 -7.91 1.93 -3.85
N GLN A 96 -7.57 1.93 -5.13
CA GLN A 96 -8.49 2.32 -6.20
C GLN A 96 -9.76 1.45 -6.25
N ALA A 97 -9.66 0.16 -5.95
CA ALA A 97 -10.83 -0.73 -5.93
C ALA A 97 -11.76 -0.46 -4.73
N LEU A 98 -11.22 -0.04 -3.58
CA LEU A 98 -12.02 0.36 -2.42
C LEU A 98 -12.61 1.75 -2.59
N GLU A 99 -11.88 2.70 -3.16
CA GLU A 99 -12.40 4.04 -3.49
C GLU A 99 -13.58 3.97 -4.46
N ARG A 100 -13.48 3.14 -5.52
CA ARG A 100 -14.59 2.89 -6.46
C ARG A 100 -15.85 2.32 -5.80
N SER A 101 -15.75 1.73 -4.61
CA SER A 101 -16.91 1.21 -3.89
C SER A 101 -17.69 2.26 -3.13
N GLU A 102 -17.10 3.45 -2.91
CA GLU A 102 -17.68 4.59 -2.17
C GLU A 102 -18.13 4.29 -0.72
N ALA A 103 -17.86 3.07 -0.23
CA ALA A 103 -18.27 2.56 1.08
C ALA A 103 -17.35 2.99 2.23
N PHE A 104 -16.26 3.69 1.94
CA PHE A 104 -15.21 4.06 2.90
C PHE A 104 -15.02 5.58 2.94
N GLY A 105 -14.34 6.04 3.99
CA GLY A 105 -13.83 7.40 4.09
C GLY A 105 -12.59 7.55 3.23
N ALA A 106 -11.50 8.03 3.82
CA ALA A 106 -10.22 8.06 3.12
C ALA A 106 -9.62 6.65 2.99
N VAL A 107 -9.09 6.33 1.81
CA VAL A 107 -8.37 5.07 1.55
C VAL A 107 -6.94 5.44 1.20
N ARG A 108 -5.97 5.02 2.02
CA ARG A 108 -4.57 5.43 1.89
C ARG A 108 -3.67 4.22 1.77
N VAL A 109 -2.72 4.28 0.84
CA VAL A 109 -1.55 3.39 0.86
C VAL A 109 -0.56 3.94 1.87
N THR A 110 -0.02 3.08 2.74
CA THR A 110 1.01 3.47 3.71
C THR A 110 2.30 2.69 3.47
N PRO A 111 3.47 3.27 3.79
CA PRO A 111 4.75 2.59 3.65
C PRO A 111 4.80 1.27 4.43
N ASP A 112 4.23 1.25 5.63
CA ASP A 112 4.19 0.08 6.50
C ASP A 112 2.86 -0.05 7.30
N ASP A 113 2.82 -0.94 8.28
CA ASP A 113 1.63 -1.24 9.11
C ASP A 113 1.42 -0.29 10.30
N SER A 114 2.26 0.73 10.43
CA SER A 114 2.26 1.63 11.58
C SER A 114 1.39 2.87 11.42
N GLY A 115 0.82 3.10 10.22
CA GLY A 115 -0.17 4.15 10.00
C GLY A 115 -1.49 3.91 10.76
N PHE A 116 -2.23 4.98 11.03
CA PHE A 116 -3.49 4.93 11.78
C PHE A 116 -4.72 5.10 10.89
N GLY A 117 -5.66 4.16 11.02
CA GLY A 117 -7.01 4.25 10.46
C GLY A 117 -7.93 3.20 11.07
N GLU A 118 -9.22 3.25 10.75
CA GLU A 118 -10.21 2.37 11.39
C GLU A 118 -10.13 0.93 10.87
N LEU A 119 -9.74 0.75 9.61
CA LEU A 119 -9.56 -0.55 8.96
C LEU A 119 -8.17 -0.68 8.33
N TYR A 120 -7.64 -1.90 8.36
CA TYR A 120 -6.36 -2.24 7.75
C TYR A 120 -6.55 -3.37 6.75
N VAL A 121 -6.08 -3.20 5.51
CA VAL A 121 -6.12 -4.21 4.46
C VAL A 121 -4.69 -4.64 4.14
N HIS A 122 -4.28 -5.76 4.70
CA HIS A 122 -2.96 -6.34 4.44
C HIS A 122 -3.07 -7.35 3.30
N GLY A 123 -2.22 -7.18 2.28
CA GLY A 123 -2.08 -8.13 1.19
C GLY A 123 -0.76 -8.88 1.25
N LYS A 124 -0.79 -10.16 0.86
CA LYS A 124 0.41 -10.98 0.62
C LYS A 124 0.32 -11.64 -0.74
N ILE A 125 1.34 -11.46 -1.57
CA ILE A 125 1.38 -11.98 -2.94
C ILE A 125 1.78 -13.45 -2.91
N LEU A 126 0.83 -14.37 -3.07
CA LEU A 126 1.14 -15.80 -3.10
C LEU A 126 1.56 -16.27 -4.49
N LYS A 127 1.00 -15.68 -5.54
CA LYS A 127 1.33 -15.97 -6.94
C LYS A 127 0.97 -14.76 -7.81
N ALA A 128 1.85 -14.40 -8.73
CA ALA A 128 1.57 -13.50 -9.84
C ALA A 128 2.58 -13.86 -10.95
N ASN A 129 2.08 -14.38 -12.09
CA ASN A 129 2.94 -14.92 -13.14
C ASN A 129 2.44 -14.64 -14.57
N GLY A 130 1.61 -13.63 -14.75
CA GLY A 130 1.00 -13.25 -16.03
C GLY A 130 -0.29 -14.02 -16.37
N GLU A 131 -0.43 -15.29 -15.98
CA GLU A 131 -1.69 -16.06 -16.16
C GLU A 131 -2.52 -16.14 -14.87
N ASP A 132 -1.92 -16.55 -13.75
CA ASP A 132 -2.60 -16.75 -12.48
C ASP A 132 -2.12 -15.73 -11.45
N ILE A 133 -3.07 -15.05 -10.79
CA ILE A 133 -2.82 -14.24 -9.60
C ILE A 133 -3.51 -14.86 -8.38
N GLN A 134 -2.79 -14.92 -7.27
CA GLN A 134 -3.30 -15.35 -5.97
C GLN A 134 -2.80 -14.42 -4.86
N LEU A 135 -3.75 -13.83 -4.14
CA LEU A 135 -3.50 -12.92 -3.03
C LEU A 135 -4.06 -13.51 -1.74
N GLU A 136 -3.32 -13.42 -0.65
CA GLU A 136 -3.83 -13.63 0.70
C GLU A 136 -4.14 -12.28 1.33
N ILE A 137 -5.39 -12.07 1.71
CA ILE A 137 -5.88 -10.81 2.26
C ILE A 137 -6.27 -10.99 3.73
N VAL A 138 -5.79 -10.10 4.58
CA VAL A 138 -6.17 -9.96 5.99
C VAL A 138 -6.77 -8.58 6.18
N VAL A 139 -7.99 -8.53 6.70
CA VAL A 139 -8.66 -7.27 7.02
C VAL A 139 -8.99 -7.27 8.50
N ASN A 140 -8.50 -6.28 9.23
CA ASN A 140 -8.81 -6.07 10.65
C ASN A 140 -9.18 -4.63 10.90
N ASP A 141 -10.00 -4.40 11.93
CA ASP A 141 -10.18 -3.06 12.44
C ASP A 141 -9.08 -2.66 13.44
N ILE A 142 -9.06 -1.38 13.79
CA ILE A 142 -8.14 -0.75 14.75
C ILE A 142 -8.19 -1.36 16.16
N ARG A 143 -9.21 -2.16 16.50
CA ARG A 143 -9.26 -2.86 17.80
C ARG A 143 -8.27 -4.02 17.85
N GLY A 144 -7.70 -4.44 16.72
CA GLY A 144 -6.57 -5.36 16.66
C GLY A 144 -6.87 -6.70 15.99
N ARG A 145 -5.84 -7.56 15.93
CA ARG A 145 -5.78 -8.79 15.10
C ARG A 145 -6.88 -9.83 15.38
N LYS A 146 -7.61 -9.76 16.49
CA LYS A 146 -8.74 -10.65 16.79
C LYS A 146 -10.07 -10.17 16.22
N LYS A 147 -10.19 -8.90 15.85
CA LYS A 147 -11.37 -8.31 15.21
C LYS A 147 -11.18 -8.25 13.69
N ARG A 148 -10.78 -9.38 13.13
CA ARG A 148 -10.57 -9.56 11.70
C ARG A 148 -11.90 -9.75 10.98
N LEU A 149 -12.14 -8.95 9.94
CA LEU A 149 -13.13 -9.25 8.91
C LEU A 149 -12.65 -10.45 8.07
N PHE A 150 -11.33 -10.53 7.78
CA PHE A 150 -10.68 -11.67 7.13
C PHE A 150 -9.46 -12.15 7.91
N LYS A 151 -9.37 -13.46 8.18
CA LYS A 151 -8.27 -14.02 8.98
C LYS A 151 -7.01 -14.38 8.18
N LYS A 152 -7.15 -14.57 6.85
CA LYS A 152 -6.15 -14.88 5.79
C LYS A 152 -6.90 -15.45 4.56
N LYS A 153 -7.80 -14.67 3.97
CA LYS A 153 -8.66 -15.16 2.87
C LYS A 153 -7.86 -15.16 1.56
N LYS A 154 -7.83 -16.30 0.86
CA LYS A 154 -7.14 -16.44 -0.42
C LYS A 154 -8.08 -16.10 -1.56
N PHE A 155 -7.68 -15.15 -2.39
CA PHE A 155 -8.35 -14.78 -3.63
C PHE A 155 -7.52 -15.29 -4.80
N LYS A 156 -8.19 -15.82 -5.82
CA LYS A 156 -7.56 -16.34 -7.03
C LYS A 156 -8.28 -15.76 -8.24
N TYR A 157 -7.52 -15.45 -9.26
CA TYR A 157 -8.02 -15.06 -10.57
C TYR A 157 -7.08 -15.57 -11.65
N ARG A 158 -7.65 -15.93 -12.80
CA ARG A 158 -6.91 -16.38 -13.98
C ARG A 158 -7.22 -15.46 -15.14
N VAL A 159 -6.18 -14.88 -15.72
CA VAL A 159 -6.23 -14.08 -16.93
C VAL A 159 -6.61 -14.98 -18.10
N GLN A 160 -7.55 -14.52 -18.92
CA GLN A 160 -7.94 -15.23 -20.13
C GLN A 160 -6.78 -15.23 -21.14
N GLY A 161 -6.56 -16.35 -21.83
CA GLY A 161 -5.44 -16.46 -22.77
C GLY A 161 -5.49 -15.50 -23.97
N SER A 162 -6.66 -14.95 -24.27
CA SER A 162 -6.89 -13.94 -25.31
C SER A 162 -6.77 -12.50 -24.79
N PHE A 163 -6.52 -12.27 -23.50
CA PHE A 163 -6.57 -10.93 -22.88
C PHE A 163 -5.70 -9.90 -23.62
N HIS A 164 -4.43 -10.21 -23.90
CA HIS A 164 -3.54 -9.27 -24.59
C HIS A 164 -3.75 -9.19 -26.11
N LYS A 165 -4.63 -10.04 -26.68
CA LYS A 165 -4.99 -10.05 -28.11
C LYS A 165 -6.33 -9.36 -28.37
N SER A 166 -7.16 -9.20 -27.34
CA SER A 166 -8.51 -8.68 -27.46
C SER A 166 -8.52 -7.14 -27.51
N PRO A 167 -9.16 -6.51 -28.51
CA PRO A 167 -9.33 -5.06 -28.54
C PRO A 167 -10.13 -4.52 -27.35
N ARG A 168 -11.05 -5.33 -26.78
CA ARG A 168 -11.92 -4.93 -25.64
C ARG A 168 -11.16 -4.74 -24.32
N THR A 169 -9.95 -5.27 -24.23
CA THR A 169 -9.11 -5.25 -23.03
C THR A 169 -7.89 -4.34 -23.20
N LYS A 170 -7.78 -3.65 -24.34
CA LYS A 170 -6.70 -2.70 -24.62
C LYS A 170 -6.72 -1.56 -23.59
N GLY A 171 -5.58 -1.28 -22.98
CA GLY A 171 -5.45 -0.25 -21.94
C GLY A 171 -6.05 -0.63 -20.58
N THR A 172 -6.53 -1.87 -20.41
CA THR A 172 -6.98 -2.38 -19.10
C THR A 172 -5.94 -3.30 -18.50
N ASP A 173 -5.91 -3.39 -17.17
CA ASP A 173 -5.04 -4.30 -16.45
C ASP A 173 -5.69 -5.69 -16.28
N ALA A 174 -4.94 -6.73 -16.62
CA ALA A 174 -5.33 -8.13 -16.52
C ALA A 174 -5.74 -8.55 -15.10
N TYR A 175 -5.19 -7.91 -14.06
CA TYR A 175 -5.43 -8.24 -12.67
C TYR A 175 -6.49 -7.37 -11.99
N THR A 176 -7.01 -6.30 -12.62
CA THR A 176 -8.11 -5.50 -12.04
C THR A 176 -9.26 -6.34 -11.45
N PRO A 177 -9.72 -7.43 -12.11
CA PRO A 177 -10.83 -8.23 -11.59
C PRO A 177 -10.61 -8.87 -10.22
N ILE A 178 -9.38 -9.20 -9.81
CA ILE A 178 -9.15 -9.75 -8.46
C ILE A 178 -9.33 -8.70 -7.38
N PHE A 179 -8.93 -7.45 -7.63
CA PHE A 179 -9.06 -6.35 -6.67
C PHE A 179 -10.52 -5.93 -6.51
N ASP A 180 -11.26 -5.85 -7.62
CA ASP A 180 -12.70 -5.60 -7.60
C ASP A 180 -13.43 -6.68 -6.78
N LYS A 181 -13.09 -7.96 -7.02
CA LYS A 181 -13.64 -9.09 -6.25
C LYS A 181 -13.29 -8.99 -4.76
N ILE A 182 -12.08 -8.56 -4.41
CA ILE A 182 -11.69 -8.35 -3.01
C ILE A 182 -12.51 -7.21 -2.40
N ALA A 183 -12.62 -6.06 -3.07
CA ALA A 183 -13.38 -4.91 -2.60
C ALA A 183 -14.85 -5.25 -2.35
N VAL A 184 -15.52 -5.91 -3.31
CA VAL A 184 -16.91 -6.40 -3.16
C VAL A 184 -17.06 -7.28 -1.91
N GLU A 185 -16.12 -8.19 -1.68
CA GLU A 185 -16.15 -9.07 -0.51
C GLU A 185 -15.88 -8.33 0.81
N ILE A 186 -15.01 -7.31 0.82
CA ILE A 186 -14.79 -6.46 1.99
C ILE A 186 -16.08 -5.70 2.33
N VAL A 187 -16.69 -5.01 1.35
CA VAL A 187 -17.93 -4.24 1.53
C VAL A 187 -19.09 -5.15 1.97
N LYS A 188 -19.21 -6.34 1.39
CA LYS A 188 -20.19 -7.36 1.82
C LYS A 188 -20.00 -7.83 3.26
N LYS A 189 -18.77 -7.85 3.77
CA LYS A 189 -18.52 -8.18 5.19
C LYS A 189 -18.76 -6.99 6.10
N LEU A 190 -18.48 -5.78 5.63
CA LEU A 190 -18.71 -4.55 6.36
C LEU A 190 -20.21 -4.29 6.57
N SER A 191 -21.02 -4.41 5.51
CA SER A 191 -22.50 -4.28 5.54
C SER A 191 -23.21 -5.21 6.54
N ARG A 192 -22.55 -6.26 7.02
CA ARG A 192 -23.09 -7.19 8.03
C ARG A 192 -22.71 -6.82 9.46
N LYS A 193 -21.97 -5.72 9.66
CA LYS A 193 -21.57 -5.22 10.97
C LYS A 193 -22.60 -4.24 11.51
N LYS A 194 -22.70 -4.16 12.82
CA LYS A 194 -23.57 -3.19 13.49
C LYS A 194 -22.93 -1.81 13.44
N ALA A 195 -23.66 -0.79 12.97
CA ALA A 195 -23.22 0.60 12.97
C ALA A 195 -22.68 1.04 14.35
N LYS A 196 -23.37 0.69 15.44
CA LYS A 196 -22.93 0.95 16.83
C LYS A 196 -21.52 0.42 17.16
N ASP A 197 -21.10 -0.68 16.56
CA ASP A 197 -19.76 -1.24 16.78
C ASP A 197 -18.69 -0.58 15.90
N LEU A 198 -19.08 -0.03 14.75
CA LEU A 198 -18.20 0.68 13.82
C LEU A 198 -18.01 2.14 14.24
N ASN A 199 -19.05 2.80 14.77
CA ASN A 199 -18.99 4.19 15.28
C ASN A 199 -17.98 4.38 16.42
N LYS A 200 -17.55 3.30 17.08
CA LYS A 200 -16.53 3.34 18.13
C LYS A 200 -15.10 3.36 17.58
N LEU A 201 -14.90 2.97 16.30
CA LEU A 201 -13.56 2.81 15.75
C LEU A 201 -12.80 4.14 15.69
N PRO A 202 -13.38 5.27 15.23
CA PRO A 202 -12.65 6.54 15.20
C PRO A 202 -12.10 6.98 16.56
N ALA A 203 -12.90 6.83 17.62
CA ALA A 203 -12.48 7.11 18.99
C ALA A 203 -11.35 6.18 19.47
N ILE A 204 -11.40 4.90 19.10
CA ILE A 204 -10.32 3.95 19.41
C ILE A 204 -9.06 4.28 18.61
N THR A 205 -9.18 4.68 17.34
CA THR A 205 -8.05 5.15 16.53
C THR A 205 -7.40 6.34 17.18
N GLN A 206 -8.19 7.35 17.58
CA GLN A 206 -7.70 8.54 18.24
C GLN A 206 -6.93 8.22 19.51
N MET A 207 -7.48 7.37 20.39
CA MET A 207 -6.80 7.02 21.64
C MET A 207 -5.57 6.14 21.43
N ARG A 208 -5.54 5.30 20.40
CA ARG A 208 -4.34 4.53 20.07
C ARG A 208 -3.23 5.41 19.51
N PHE A 209 -3.59 6.42 18.70
CA PHE A 209 -2.65 7.44 18.23
C PHE A 209 -2.14 8.28 19.42
N ALA A 210 -3.02 8.77 20.29
CA ALA A 210 -2.65 9.52 21.49
C ALA A 210 -1.66 8.77 22.39
N LYS A 211 -1.89 7.47 22.57
CA LYS A 211 -1.01 6.59 23.36
C LYS A 211 0.40 6.44 22.77
N MET A 212 0.60 6.72 21.48
CA MET A 212 1.93 6.75 20.87
C MET A 212 2.79 7.89 21.45
N PHE A 213 2.17 9.03 21.79
CA PHE A 213 2.85 10.23 22.28
C PHE A 213 2.91 10.29 23.81
N GLY A 214 1.78 10.03 24.47
CA GLY A 214 1.68 10.12 25.94
C GLY A 214 1.09 8.85 26.53
N PRO A 215 1.83 7.73 26.58
CA PRO A 215 1.28 6.46 27.05
C PRO A 215 0.82 6.50 28.52
N GLU A 216 1.44 7.32 29.36
CA GLU A 216 1.11 7.53 30.77
C GLU A 216 -0.24 8.23 30.91
N TYR A 217 -0.43 9.33 30.18
CA TYR A 217 -1.65 10.13 30.25
C TYR A 217 -2.83 9.44 29.54
N PHE A 218 -2.61 8.98 28.30
CA PHE A 218 -3.66 8.44 27.45
C PHE A 218 -3.92 6.95 27.66
N GLY A 219 -3.03 6.24 28.35
CA GLY A 219 -3.16 4.81 28.62
C GLY A 219 -4.44 4.43 29.34
N LYS A 220 -4.98 5.31 30.20
CA LYS A 220 -6.22 5.09 30.97
C LYS A 220 -7.49 5.02 30.11
N TYR A 221 -7.49 5.62 28.92
CA TYR A 221 -8.66 5.70 28.05
C TYR A 221 -8.89 4.44 27.21
N THR A 222 -7.91 3.54 27.14
CA THR A 222 -8.06 2.25 26.44
C THR A 222 -7.59 1.07 27.28
N LYS A 223 -8.37 -0.02 27.26
CA LYS A 223 -7.96 -1.30 27.85
C LYS A 223 -7.59 -2.28 26.75
N VAL A 224 -6.47 -2.98 26.94
CA VAL A 224 -6.05 -4.08 26.07
C VAL A 224 -6.38 -5.40 26.76
N LYS A 225 -7.24 -6.21 26.15
CA LYS A 225 -7.53 -7.58 26.64
C LYS A 225 -7.25 -8.59 25.54
N LYS A 226 -6.31 -9.50 25.80
CA LYS A 226 -5.90 -10.56 24.87
C LYS A 226 -5.56 -10.03 23.46
N GLY A 227 -4.94 -8.85 23.37
CA GLY A 227 -4.57 -8.19 22.10
C GLY A 227 -5.71 -7.46 21.38
N SER A 228 -6.82 -7.17 22.06
CA SER A 228 -7.92 -6.35 21.54
C SER A 228 -8.04 -5.06 22.36
N TYR A 229 -8.04 -3.91 21.69
CA TYR A 229 -8.28 -2.60 22.29
C TYR A 229 -9.78 -2.38 22.50
N ARG A 230 -10.14 -1.80 23.65
CA ARG A 230 -11.48 -1.33 23.98
C ARG A 230 -11.38 0.08 24.53
N LEU A 231 -12.25 0.95 24.05
CA LEU A 231 -12.47 2.27 24.63
C LEU A 231 -13.04 2.12 26.05
N VAL A 232 -12.50 2.87 27.00
CA VAL A 232 -13.01 2.99 28.37
C VAL A 232 -13.81 4.28 28.49
N SER A 233 -13.16 5.39 28.15
CA SER A 233 -13.68 6.74 28.15
C SER A 233 -12.85 7.57 27.16
N LEU A 234 -13.22 8.84 26.97
CA LEU A 234 -12.40 9.82 26.26
C LEU A 234 -11.91 10.88 27.27
N PRO A 235 -10.82 11.59 26.95
CA PRO A 235 -10.49 12.84 27.63
C PRO A 235 -11.64 13.86 27.51
N SER A 236 -11.62 14.89 28.35
CA SER A 236 -12.54 16.03 28.20
C SER A 236 -12.37 16.66 26.81
N ASP A 237 -13.44 17.19 26.23
CA ASP A 237 -13.35 17.83 24.91
C ASP A 237 -12.45 19.08 24.93
N ASN A 238 -12.31 19.72 26.09
CA ASN A 238 -11.46 20.90 26.33
C ASN A 238 -10.10 20.53 26.97
N ASP A 239 -9.67 19.27 26.90
CA ASP A 239 -8.36 18.84 27.37
C ASP A 239 -7.27 19.33 26.40
N PRO A 240 -6.34 20.22 26.82
CA PRO A 240 -5.35 20.81 25.93
C PRO A 240 -4.41 19.77 25.29
N LEU A 241 -4.04 18.72 26.04
CA LEU A 241 -3.21 17.64 25.50
C LEU A 241 -3.99 16.84 24.47
N TYR A 242 -5.29 16.65 24.68
CA TYR A 242 -6.13 15.95 23.72
C TYR A 242 -6.32 16.74 22.42
N ASP A 243 -6.53 18.06 22.52
CA ASP A 243 -6.57 18.97 21.38
C ASP A 243 -5.31 18.89 20.53
N LYS A 244 -4.15 18.95 21.19
CA LYS A 244 -2.86 18.86 20.50
C LYS A 244 -2.71 17.56 19.71
N ILE A 245 -3.08 16.44 20.33
CA ILE A 245 -3.07 15.13 19.66
C ILE A 245 -4.03 15.09 18.46
N ARG A 246 -5.19 15.77 18.51
CA ARG A 246 -6.08 15.87 17.33
C ARG A 246 -5.40 16.59 16.17
N ILE A 247 -4.71 17.70 16.45
CA ILE A 247 -3.97 18.46 15.43
C ILE A 247 -2.83 17.62 14.85
N MET A 248 -2.02 16.97 15.71
CA MET A 248 -0.93 16.08 15.27
C MET A 248 -1.41 14.93 14.40
N ARG A 249 -2.59 14.37 14.69
CA ARG A 249 -3.18 13.32 13.84
C ARG A 249 -3.52 13.86 12.45
N ILE A 250 -4.06 15.08 12.35
CA ILE A 250 -4.34 15.73 11.07
C ILE A 250 -3.04 15.92 10.29
N GLN A 251 -1.97 16.36 10.97
CA GLN A 251 -0.64 16.52 10.36
C GLN A 251 -0.06 15.19 9.84
N GLU A 252 -0.13 14.10 10.62
CA GLU A 252 0.24 12.75 10.15
C GLU A 252 -0.59 12.33 8.93
N GLN A 253 -1.89 12.59 8.94
CA GLN A 253 -2.77 12.26 7.81
C GLN A 253 -2.41 13.05 6.54
N LEU A 254 -2.11 14.35 6.67
CA LEU A 254 -1.66 15.19 5.56
C LEU A 254 -0.33 14.70 4.99
N PHE A 255 0.61 14.29 5.84
CA PHE A 255 1.86 13.69 5.39
C PHE A 255 1.62 12.39 4.62
N VAL A 256 0.78 11.48 5.13
CA VAL A 256 0.41 10.26 4.40
C VAL A 256 -0.32 10.56 3.09
N ASP A 257 -1.16 11.60 3.05
CA ASP A 257 -1.83 12.06 1.84
C ASP A 257 -0.83 12.59 0.80
N ALA A 258 0.22 13.29 1.24
CA ALA A 258 1.31 13.74 0.38
C ALA A 258 2.11 12.58 -0.24
N LEU A 259 2.11 11.39 0.36
CA LEU A 259 2.72 10.19 -0.23
C LEU A 259 1.88 9.55 -1.35
N GLN A 260 0.57 9.81 -1.41
CA GLN A 260 -0.32 9.11 -2.37
C GLN A 260 0.07 9.34 -3.84
N PRO A 261 0.36 10.60 -4.28
CA PRO A 261 0.83 10.85 -5.65
C PRO A 261 2.13 10.13 -6.01
N HIS A 262 2.99 9.83 -5.03
CA HIS A 262 4.23 9.08 -5.27
C HIS A 262 3.92 7.62 -5.63
N TYR A 263 2.98 6.98 -4.93
CA TYR A 263 2.50 5.64 -5.31
C TYR A 263 1.83 5.61 -6.67
N GLU A 264 1.04 6.64 -7.00
CA GLU A 264 0.42 6.78 -8.31
C GLU A 264 1.44 6.94 -9.42
N THR A 265 2.45 7.81 -9.20
CA THR A 265 3.56 8.03 -10.14
C THR A 265 4.34 6.74 -10.34
N PHE A 266 4.74 6.07 -9.26
CA PHE A 266 5.41 4.76 -9.30
C PHE A 266 4.62 3.76 -10.16
N ALA A 267 3.32 3.58 -9.89
CA ALA A 267 2.52 2.65 -10.66
C ALA A 267 2.37 3.08 -12.13
N SER A 268 2.23 4.38 -12.41
CA SER A 268 2.11 4.91 -13.77
C SER A 268 3.37 4.67 -14.61
N THR A 269 4.56 4.84 -14.02
CA THR A 269 5.86 4.53 -14.63
C THR A 269 6.02 3.03 -14.86
N MET A 270 5.62 2.21 -13.89
CA MET A 270 5.74 0.75 -13.98
C MET A 270 4.80 0.13 -15.02
N ASN A 271 3.58 0.67 -15.16
CA ASN A 271 2.47 0.01 -15.89
C ASN A 271 2.81 -0.42 -17.34
N PRO A 272 3.38 0.44 -18.21
CA PRO A 272 3.69 0.05 -19.58
C PRO A 272 4.65 -1.14 -19.65
N HIS A 273 5.70 -1.12 -18.83
CA HIS A 273 6.70 -2.18 -18.76
C HIS A 273 6.13 -3.46 -18.15
N TYR A 274 5.33 -3.32 -17.10
CA TYR A 274 4.65 -4.44 -16.46
C TYR A 274 3.64 -5.13 -17.39
N PHE A 275 2.88 -4.37 -18.21
CA PHE A 275 1.98 -4.95 -19.21
C PHE A 275 2.73 -5.67 -20.33
N SER A 276 3.90 -5.15 -20.73
CA SER A 276 4.82 -5.85 -21.64
C SER A 276 5.28 -7.18 -21.04
N TRP A 277 5.70 -7.18 -19.77
CA TRP A 277 6.09 -8.39 -19.06
C TRP A 277 4.92 -9.39 -18.98
N GLN A 278 3.73 -8.96 -18.55
CA GLN A 278 2.55 -9.83 -18.45
C GLN A 278 2.19 -10.48 -19.79
N LYS A 279 2.28 -9.73 -20.90
CA LYS A 279 2.00 -10.24 -22.25
C LYS A 279 2.94 -11.38 -22.63
N ASN A 280 4.21 -11.29 -22.26
CA ASN A 280 5.22 -12.32 -22.53
C ASN A 280 5.15 -13.48 -21.52
N ALA A 281 4.85 -13.19 -20.26
CA ALA A 281 4.75 -14.18 -19.19
C ALA A 281 3.50 -15.09 -19.33
N LEU A 282 2.39 -14.57 -19.86
CA LEU A 282 1.14 -15.32 -19.99
C LEU A 282 1.28 -16.64 -20.77
N PRO A 283 1.81 -16.69 -22.01
CA PRO A 283 1.95 -17.95 -22.75
C PRO A 283 2.85 -18.95 -22.02
N ILE A 284 3.95 -18.48 -21.44
CA ILE A 284 4.91 -19.28 -20.67
C ILE A 284 4.20 -19.92 -19.46
N ALA A 285 3.48 -19.13 -18.68
CA ALA A 285 2.73 -19.60 -17.52
C ALA A 285 1.63 -20.61 -17.90
N LYS A 286 0.96 -20.38 -19.03
CA LYS A 286 -0.05 -21.27 -19.59
C LYS A 286 0.54 -22.63 -19.98
N GLU A 287 1.70 -22.65 -20.59
CA GLU A 287 2.43 -23.89 -20.94
C GLU A 287 2.91 -24.62 -19.70
N TYR A 288 3.51 -23.91 -18.73
CA TYR A 288 3.91 -24.48 -17.44
C TYR A 288 2.74 -25.18 -16.74
N ARG A 289 1.57 -24.53 -16.72
CA ARG A 289 0.35 -25.10 -16.13
C ARG A 289 -0.12 -26.34 -16.89
N LYS A 290 -0.10 -26.33 -18.23
CA LYS A 290 -0.47 -27.51 -19.05
C LYS A 290 0.49 -28.68 -18.77
N ALA A 291 1.80 -28.44 -18.77
CA ALA A 291 2.82 -29.43 -18.47
C ALA A 291 2.64 -30.02 -17.07
N LYS A 292 2.44 -29.17 -16.06
CA LYS A 292 2.18 -29.60 -14.67
C LYS A 292 0.93 -30.46 -14.54
N LYS A 293 -0.16 -30.11 -15.25
CA LYS A 293 -1.38 -30.94 -15.28
C LYS A 293 -1.12 -32.29 -15.95
N ALA A 294 -0.46 -32.31 -17.11
CA ALA A 294 -0.15 -33.54 -17.82
C ALA A 294 0.71 -34.49 -16.99
N ALA A 295 1.73 -33.96 -16.30
CA ALA A 295 2.55 -34.74 -15.37
C ALA A 295 1.72 -35.33 -14.22
N LEU A 296 0.82 -34.53 -13.61
CA LEU A 296 -0.04 -34.99 -12.51
C LEU A 296 -1.02 -36.10 -12.96
N PHE A 297 -1.59 -35.99 -14.16
CA PHE A 297 -2.47 -37.02 -14.71
C PHE A 297 -1.71 -38.30 -15.07
N LYS A 298 -0.47 -38.20 -15.57
CA LYS A 298 0.39 -39.38 -15.79
C LYS A 298 0.73 -40.10 -14.48
N THR A 299 0.93 -39.36 -13.37
CA THR A 299 1.22 -39.97 -12.06
C THR A 299 0.03 -40.66 -11.38
N LEU A 300 -1.21 -40.33 -11.76
CA LEU A 300 -2.42 -40.94 -11.20
C LEU A 300 -2.94 -42.16 -12.00
N GLY A 301 -2.38 -42.42 -13.19
CA GLY A 301 -2.85 -43.46 -14.13
C GLY A 301 -1.91 -44.65 -14.34
N GLY A 302 -0.87 -44.83 -13.52
CA GLY A 302 -0.08 -46.09 -13.47
C GLY A 302 0.79 -46.43 -14.68
N ILE A 303 1.02 -45.54 -15.66
CA ILE A 303 1.87 -45.83 -16.83
C ILE A 303 2.85 -44.68 -17.08
N ALA A 304 4.14 -45.03 -17.19
CA ALA A 304 5.24 -44.13 -17.52
C ALA A 304 5.24 -43.73 -19.02
N ILE A 305 5.94 -42.63 -19.32
CA ILE A 305 6.69 -42.31 -20.57
C ILE A 305 6.28 -41.03 -21.35
N ALA A 306 7.34 -40.44 -21.94
CA ALA A 306 7.49 -39.43 -23.00
C ALA A 306 7.26 -37.95 -22.63
N ALA A 307 8.38 -37.26 -22.42
CA ALA A 307 8.51 -35.82 -22.66
C ALA A 307 8.57 -35.59 -24.18
N ALA A 308 7.70 -34.73 -24.71
CA ALA A 308 7.69 -34.39 -26.12
C ALA A 308 8.95 -33.57 -26.47
N GLY A 309 9.93 -34.21 -27.08
CA GLY A 309 10.95 -33.56 -27.91
C GLY A 309 10.55 -33.73 -29.36
N VAL A 310 10.54 -32.64 -30.12
CA VAL A 310 10.50 -32.72 -31.58
C VAL A 310 11.85 -33.31 -32.00
N ALA A 311 11.86 -34.59 -32.39
CA ALA A 311 13.02 -35.22 -32.98
C ALA A 311 12.92 -35.10 -34.50
N THR A 312 13.55 -34.07 -35.07
CA THR A 312 14.12 -34.21 -36.42
C THR A 312 15.24 -35.22 -36.31
N GLY A 313 15.09 -36.36 -36.99
CA GLY A 313 15.99 -37.49 -36.87
C GLY A 313 17.40 -37.16 -37.35
N ASP A 314 18.34 -37.11 -36.41
CA ASP A 314 19.74 -37.40 -36.70
C ASP A 314 20.43 -37.98 -35.46
N LYS A 315 21.22 -39.03 -35.68
CA LYS A 315 21.74 -39.94 -34.65
C LYS A 315 23.02 -39.40 -34.00
N THR A 316 22.92 -38.33 -33.22
CA THR A 316 24.03 -37.82 -32.38
C THR A 316 23.52 -37.23 -31.05
N ALA A 317 22.53 -37.85 -30.41
CA ALA A 317 21.88 -37.35 -29.20
C ALA A 317 22.03 -38.33 -28.02
N THR A 318 23.20 -38.33 -27.37
CA THR A 318 23.40 -39.05 -26.08
C THR A 318 23.76 -38.14 -24.91
N THR A 319 23.56 -36.82 -25.06
CA THR A 319 23.80 -35.81 -24.00
C THR A 319 22.59 -34.92 -23.72
N ALA A 320 21.37 -35.43 -23.93
CA ALA A 320 20.12 -34.73 -23.58
C ALA A 320 19.49 -35.37 -22.33
N GLY A 321 20.15 -35.20 -21.19
CA GLY A 321 19.66 -35.68 -19.90
C GLY A 321 18.38 -34.96 -19.47
N LEU A 322 17.34 -35.74 -19.18
CA LEU A 322 16.19 -35.42 -18.32
C LEU A 322 15.80 -33.93 -18.24
N VAL A 323 15.21 -33.40 -19.30
CA VAL A 323 14.49 -32.13 -19.22
C VAL A 323 13.19 -32.38 -18.46
N ILE A 324 13.26 -32.26 -17.14
CA ILE A 324 12.09 -31.92 -16.32
C ILE A 324 11.48 -30.71 -17.01
N GLY A 325 10.21 -30.78 -17.43
CA GLY A 325 9.50 -29.73 -18.18
C GLY A 325 9.40 -28.35 -17.51
N GLY A 326 10.19 -28.07 -16.46
CA GLY A 326 10.49 -26.75 -15.96
C GLY A 326 11.69 -26.07 -16.65
N GLY A 327 12.72 -26.79 -17.08
CA GLY A 327 14.00 -26.20 -17.53
C GLY A 327 13.86 -25.24 -18.72
N LEU A 328 13.22 -25.69 -19.81
CA LEU A 328 12.99 -24.88 -21.02
C LEU A 328 11.98 -23.73 -20.82
N ILE A 329 11.10 -23.85 -19.82
CA ILE A 329 10.10 -22.82 -19.53
C ILE A 329 10.75 -21.66 -18.77
N PHE A 330 11.65 -21.95 -17.83
CA PHE A 330 12.37 -20.90 -17.09
C PHE A 330 13.39 -20.15 -17.95
N SER A 331 14.00 -20.79 -18.95
CA SER A 331 14.93 -20.10 -19.86
C SER A 331 14.25 -18.97 -20.65
N SER A 332 13.01 -19.16 -21.10
CA SER A 332 12.25 -18.11 -21.82
C SER A 332 11.96 -16.85 -20.98
N ILE A 333 11.78 -17.01 -19.66
CA ILE A 333 11.64 -15.88 -18.72
C ILE A 333 12.99 -15.19 -18.53
N GLY A 334 14.08 -15.97 -18.41
CA GLY A 334 15.44 -15.46 -18.36
C GLY A 334 15.83 -14.69 -19.62
N ASP A 335 15.45 -15.18 -20.80
CA ASP A 335 15.66 -14.53 -22.09
C ASP A 335 14.94 -13.18 -22.17
N TYR A 336 13.66 -13.11 -21.75
CA TYR A 336 12.93 -11.84 -21.67
C TYR A 336 13.62 -10.86 -20.72
N ARG A 337 14.04 -11.34 -19.54
CA ARG A 337 14.77 -10.52 -18.55
C ARG A 337 16.10 -9.99 -19.12
N ALA A 338 16.84 -10.80 -19.86
CA ALA A 338 18.14 -10.42 -20.39
C ALA A 338 18.06 -9.48 -21.60
N LYS A 339 16.97 -9.55 -22.39
CA LYS A 339 16.89 -8.89 -23.71
C LYS A 339 15.92 -7.70 -23.78
N SER A 340 15.02 -7.53 -22.81
CA SER A 340 14.01 -6.48 -22.87
C SER A 340 14.50 -5.15 -22.28
N GLU A 341 14.18 -4.02 -22.90
CA GLU A 341 14.33 -2.73 -22.22
C GLU A 341 13.35 -2.59 -21.04
N SER A 342 12.17 -3.21 -21.16
CA SER A 342 11.18 -3.21 -20.07
C SER A 342 11.67 -3.99 -18.85
N SER A 343 12.59 -4.95 -19.02
CA SER A 343 13.12 -5.67 -17.87
C SER A 343 14.08 -4.85 -17.04
N LYS A 344 14.93 -4.04 -17.69
CA LYS A 344 15.84 -3.12 -16.99
C LYS A 344 15.08 -2.13 -16.11
N VAL A 345 14.03 -1.51 -16.65
CA VAL A 345 13.17 -0.60 -15.88
C VAL A 345 12.48 -1.33 -14.72
N LEU A 346 11.99 -2.55 -14.93
CA LEU A 346 11.38 -3.34 -13.85
C LEU A 346 12.39 -3.83 -12.80
N ASP A 347 13.64 -4.07 -13.18
CA ASP A 347 14.74 -4.38 -12.27
C ASP A 347 15.02 -3.14 -11.40
N GLU A 348 15.25 -1.97 -12.01
CA GLU A 348 15.48 -0.69 -11.32
C GLU A 348 14.34 -0.32 -10.36
N MET A 349 13.09 -0.34 -10.82
CA MET A 349 11.92 -0.04 -9.98
C MET A 349 11.69 -1.07 -8.88
N GLY A 350 12.29 -2.24 -9.01
CA GLY A 350 12.24 -3.30 -8.03
C GLY A 350 13.48 -3.37 -7.15
N GLU A 351 14.51 -2.53 -7.34
CA GLU A 351 15.78 -2.56 -6.58
C GLU A 351 15.58 -2.33 -5.09
N THR A 352 14.53 -1.60 -4.71
CA THR A 352 14.09 -1.40 -3.33
C THR A 352 12.60 -1.76 -3.22
N LEU A 353 12.19 -2.28 -2.06
CA LEU A 353 10.76 -2.49 -1.78
C LEU A 353 10.10 -1.16 -1.41
N ASN A 354 10.83 -0.32 -0.70
CA ASN A 354 10.38 0.98 -0.25
C ASN A 354 10.53 1.96 -1.41
N LEU A 355 9.59 2.90 -1.50
CA LEU A 355 9.62 3.91 -2.55
C LEU A 355 10.71 4.93 -2.22
N ASP A 356 11.69 5.08 -3.11
CA ASP A 356 12.72 6.11 -2.96
C ASP A 356 12.08 7.49 -3.06
N MET A 357 12.38 8.34 -2.06
CA MET A 357 11.81 9.67 -1.94
C MET A 357 12.94 10.69 -1.94
N GLY A 358 12.75 11.79 -2.66
CA GLY A 358 13.65 12.94 -2.56
C GLY A 358 13.61 13.53 -1.15
N THR A 359 14.66 14.24 -0.76
CA THR A 359 14.71 14.97 0.52
C THR A 359 13.54 15.95 0.62
N GLN A 360 12.86 15.96 1.77
CA GLN A 360 11.78 16.88 2.08
C GLN A 360 12.13 17.70 3.32
N VAL A 361 11.68 18.95 3.38
CA VAL A 361 11.75 19.77 4.60
C VAL A 361 10.32 19.95 5.08
N VAL A 362 10.06 19.50 6.31
CA VAL A 362 8.77 19.68 6.97
C VAL A 362 8.89 20.72 8.07
N GLU A 363 7.83 21.49 8.27
CA GLU A 363 7.71 22.44 9.36
C GLU A 363 6.35 22.29 10.04
N PHE A 364 6.35 22.19 11.37
CA PHE A 364 5.15 22.23 12.19
C PHE A 364 5.47 22.91 13.52
N GLU A 365 4.58 23.79 13.99
CA GLU A 365 4.75 24.59 15.23
C GLU A 365 6.13 25.29 15.33
N GLY A 366 6.65 25.77 14.19
CA GLY A 366 7.95 26.47 14.09
C GLY A 366 9.18 25.56 14.25
N VAL A 367 9.00 24.25 14.39
CA VAL A 367 10.08 23.26 14.34
C VAL A 367 10.22 22.79 12.90
N GLN A 368 11.43 22.86 12.36
CA GLN A 368 11.75 22.33 11.03
C GLN A 368 12.58 21.05 11.15
N THR A 369 12.29 20.07 10.31
CA THR A 369 13.07 18.83 10.20
C THR A 369 13.25 18.45 8.73
N GLN A 370 14.47 18.06 8.38
CA GLN A 370 14.77 17.49 7.07
C GLN A 370 14.51 15.98 7.11
N LEU A 371 13.62 15.51 6.24
CA LEU A 371 13.34 14.09 6.03
C LEU A 371 14.14 13.60 4.84
N VAL A 372 14.85 12.49 5.04
CA VAL A 372 15.71 11.85 4.03
C VAL A 372 15.42 10.36 3.99
N GLY A 373 15.81 9.73 2.89
CA GLY A 373 15.63 8.29 2.71
C GLY A 373 14.32 7.92 2.03
N ASP A 374 13.95 6.66 2.13
CA ASP A 374 12.76 6.10 1.48
C ASP A 374 11.44 6.48 2.18
N ALA A 375 10.31 6.12 1.59
CA ALA A 375 8.99 6.47 2.13
C ALA A 375 8.73 5.91 3.54
N VAL A 376 9.34 4.79 3.92
CA VAL A 376 9.27 4.27 5.30
C VAL A 376 10.08 5.18 6.20
N GLU A 377 11.35 5.40 5.89
CA GLU A 377 12.26 6.24 6.68
C GLU A 377 11.70 7.64 6.90
N GLN A 378 11.19 8.29 5.85
CA GLN A 378 10.58 9.61 5.96
C GLN A 378 9.28 9.59 6.78
N PHE A 379 8.46 8.53 6.70
CA PHE A 379 7.26 8.41 7.54
C PHE A 379 7.59 8.22 9.02
N HIS A 380 8.62 7.43 9.35
CA HIS A 380 9.11 7.31 10.72
C HIS A 380 9.74 8.62 11.21
N GLY A 381 10.56 9.26 10.38
CA GLY A 381 11.17 10.56 10.68
C GLY A 381 10.13 11.65 10.94
N TYR A 382 9.04 11.69 10.16
CA TYR A 382 7.95 12.64 10.38
C TYR A 382 7.25 12.43 11.73
N ARG A 383 7.05 11.18 12.15
CA ARG A 383 6.46 10.91 13.47
C ARG A 383 7.41 11.22 14.61
N GLN A 384 8.72 11.01 14.43
CA GLN A 384 9.72 11.48 15.38
C GLN A 384 9.68 13.00 15.52
N HIS A 385 9.57 13.72 14.39
CA HIS A 385 9.37 15.16 14.38
C HIS A 385 8.11 15.59 15.17
N LEU A 386 6.96 14.94 14.95
CA LEU A 386 5.75 15.18 15.76
C LEU A 386 5.97 14.86 17.25
N MET A 387 6.72 13.81 17.57
CA MET A 387 7.04 13.45 18.95
C MET A 387 7.88 14.52 19.64
N GLU A 388 8.91 15.05 18.97
CA GLU A 388 9.73 16.14 19.51
C GLU A 388 8.91 17.39 19.82
N ILE A 389 7.95 17.72 18.95
CA ILE A 389 7.02 18.84 19.14
C ILE A 389 6.08 18.58 20.33
N TYR A 390 5.62 17.34 20.49
CA TYR A 390 4.81 16.95 21.64
C TYR A 390 5.61 17.09 22.94
N GLU A 391 6.84 16.57 22.99
CA GLU A 391 7.68 16.58 24.18
C GLU A 391 8.05 17.99 24.62
N LYS A 392 8.41 18.88 23.68
CA LYS A 392 8.79 20.28 23.96
C LYS A 392 7.66 21.08 24.60
N GLU A 393 6.42 20.81 24.22
CA GLU A 393 5.27 21.54 24.75
C GLU A 393 4.60 20.83 25.92
N ALA A 394 4.86 19.54 26.11
CA ALA A 394 4.47 18.84 27.33
C ALA A 394 5.31 19.25 28.55
N THR A 395 6.50 19.86 28.35
CA THR A 395 7.47 20.14 29.42
C THR A 395 7.51 21.53 30.08
N PRO A 396 6.70 22.56 29.72
CA PRO A 396 6.52 23.70 30.62
C PRO A 396 5.07 23.77 31.15
N ASP A 397 4.93 23.68 32.48
CA ASP A 397 3.75 24.02 33.31
C ASP A 397 2.58 23.04 33.51
N VAL A 398 2.43 21.94 32.75
CA VAL A 398 1.30 21.00 32.98
C VAL A 398 1.58 19.95 34.07
N ILE A 399 2.85 19.65 34.36
CA ILE A 399 3.22 18.62 35.36
C ILE A 399 3.25 19.19 36.79
N ILE A 400 3.49 20.50 36.98
CA ILE A 400 3.65 21.09 38.32
C ILE A 400 2.31 21.43 38.98
N SER A 401 1.23 21.62 38.23
CA SER A 401 -0.08 21.98 38.82
C SER A 401 -0.85 20.81 39.45
N ASN A 402 -0.52 19.56 39.10
CA ASN A 402 -1.22 18.37 39.62
C ASN A 402 -0.47 17.60 40.74
N LEU A 403 0.67 18.11 41.21
CA LEU A 403 1.43 17.52 42.32
C LEU A 403 1.45 18.38 43.61
N SER A 404 0.79 19.56 43.61
CA SER A 404 0.82 20.49 44.75
C SER A 404 -0.38 20.41 45.73
N TYR A 405 -1.36 19.52 45.53
CA TYR A 405 -2.44 19.31 46.51
C TYR A 405 -2.37 17.90 47.09
N GLY A 406 -1.50 17.72 48.08
CA GLY A 406 -1.31 16.43 48.74
C GLY A 406 -0.35 16.42 49.93
N LYS A 407 -0.23 17.52 50.67
CA LYS A 407 0.35 17.53 52.03
C LYS A 407 -0.45 18.47 52.92
N THR A 408 -1.65 18.03 53.30
CA THR A 408 -2.26 18.49 54.55
C THR A 408 -1.58 17.74 55.69
N GLY A 409 -0.95 18.49 56.58
CA GLY A 409 -0.29 17.96 57.77
C GLY A 409 -1.25 17.25 58.70
N TYR A 410 -0.69 16.31 59.45
CA TYR A 410 -1.19 15.91 60.75
C TYR A 410 -0.07 16.15 61.74
N ASP A 411 -0.31 17.16 62.58
CA ASP A 411 0.34 17.40 63.86
C ASP A 411 -0.67 16.91 64.91
N GLY A 412 -0.23 16.12 65.89
CA GLY A 412 -1.07 15.53 66.93
C GLY A 412 -0.69 14.09 67.29
#